data_AF-A0AA45JK95-F1
#
_entry.id   AF-A0AA45JK95-F1
#
_cell.length_a   1.000
_cell.length_b   1.000
_cell.length_c   1.000
_cell.angle_alpha   90.00
_cell.angle_beta   90.00
_cell.angle_gamma   90.00
#
_symmetry.space_group_name_H-M   'P 1'
#
loop_
_entity.id
_entity.type
_entity.pdbx_description
1 polymer ?
#
loop_
_entity_poly.entity_id
_entity_poly.type
_entity_poly.pdbx_seq_one_letter_code
_entity_poly.pdbx_strand_id
1 'polypeptide(L)'
;MSPPFAPPRFPPLLTVDPDRLRALSHEWRRSAAILAELSVDEMGTPSDGGACLRVAGAAGHAVRRAGVGIAERLEALGAIVDRYSASAERDDAAMAAAFAALADR
;
A
#
# COMPACT_ATOMS: atom_id res chain seq x y z
N MET A 1 -31.84 -43.57 9.47
CA MET A 1 -31.27 -42.75 8.37
C MET A 1 -30.77 -41.46 8.98
N SER A 2 -29.46 -41.33 9.16
CA SER A 2 -28.85 -40.07 9.62
C SER A 2 -28.82 -39.07 8.46
N PRO A 3 -29.13 -37.80 8.68
CA PRO A 3 -29.08 -36.79 7.63
C PRO A 3 -27.64 -36.55 7.16
N PRO A 4 -27.43 -36.15 5.89
CA PRO A 4 -26.10 -35.81 5.38
C PRO A 4 -25.56 -34.59 6.12
N PHE A 5 -24.36 -34.73 6.68
CA PHE A 5 -23.61 -33.66 7.33
C PHE A 5 -23.21 -32.65 6.25
N ALA A 6 -23.96 -31.55 6.11
CA ALA A 6 -23.53 -30.45 5.28
C ALA A 6 -22.26 -29.86 5.91
N PRO A 7 -21.14 -29.71 5.17
CA PRO A 7 -19.95 -29.10 5.72
C PRO A 7 -20.30 -27.68 6.20
N PRO A 8 -19.79 -27.25 7.36
CA PRO A 8 -20.03 -25.90 7.85
C PRO A 8 -19.55 -24.91 6.78
N ARG A 9 -20.48 -24.14 6.24
CA ARG A 9 -20.14 -22.94 5.47
C ARG A 9 -19.55 -21.96 6.48
N PHE A 10 -18.23 -21.97 6.61
CA PHE A 10 -17.55 -20.93 7.34
C PHE A 10 -18.02 -19.59 6.76
N PRO A 11 -18.45 -18.61 7.60
CA PRO A 11 -18.61 -17.27 7.10
C PRO A 11 -17.29 -16.86 6.44
N PRO A 12 -17.29 -16.03 5.38
CA PRO A 12 -16.05 -15.49 4.89
C PRO A 12 -15.36 -14.86 6.09
N LEU A 13 -14.24 -15.46 6.49
CA LEU A 13 -13.28 -14.85 7.41
C LEU A 13 -13.07 -13.42 6.93
N LEU A 14 -12.69 -12.51 7.83
CA LEU A 14 -12.42 -11.09 7.63
C LEU A 14 -11.40 -10.81 6.50
N THR A 15 -11.72 -11.24 5.29
CA THR A 15 -10.83 -11.44 4.16
C THR A 15 -11.01 -10.20 3.33
N VAL A 16 -10.20 -9.21 3.66
CA VAL A 16 -9.90 -8.19 2.67
C VAL A 16 -9.32 -8.92 1.47
N ASP A 17 -10.00 -8.81 0.33
CA ASP A 17 -9.62 -9.47 -0.92
C ASP A 17 -8.13 -9.21 -1.23
N PRO A 18 -7.28 -10.25 -1.31
CA PRO A 18 -5.85 -10.11 -1.56
C PRO A 18 -5.54 -9.34 -2.83
N ASP A 19 -6.38 -9.48 -3.87
CA ASP A 19 -6.18 -8.76 -5.12
C ASP A 19 -6.47 -7.27 -4.97
N ARG A 20 -7.42 -6.90 -4.11
CA ARG A 20 -7.65 -5.49 -3.74
C ARG A 20 -6.50 -4.91 -2.93
N LEU A 21 -5.93 -5.67 -2.00
CA LEU A 21 -4.76 -5.24 -1.23
C LEU A 21 -3.54 -5.01 -2.13
N ARG A 22 -3.28 -5.94 -3.06
CA ARG A 22 -2.20 -5.80 -4.05
C ARG A 22 -2.41 -4.61 -4.97
N ALA A 23 -3.64 -4.41 -5.48
CA ALA A 23 -3.96 -3.26 -6.31
C ALA A 23 -3.75 -1.93 -5.57
N LEU A 24 -4.14 -1.87 -4.29
CA LEU A 24 -3.96 -0.69 -3.45
C LEU A 24 -2.48 -0.39 -3.18
N SER A 25 -1.71 -1.41 -2.79
CA SER A 25 -0.25 -1.32 -2.59
C SER A 25 0.45 -0.83 -3.86
N HIS A 26 0.09 -1.41 -5.02
CA HIS A 26 0.63 -1.00 -6.32
C HIS A 26 0.31 0.46 -6.66
N GLU A 27 -0.93 0.90 -6.45
CA GLU A 27 -1.35 2.27 -6.77
C GLU A 27 -0.67 3.32 -5.87
N TRP A 28 -0.48 3.00 -4.59
CA TRP A 28 0.27 3.85 -3.68
C TRP A 28 1.75 3.97 -4.07
N ARG A 29 2.39 2.87 -4.45
CA ARG A 29 3.78 2.88 -4.94
C ARG A 29 3.93 3.66 -6.25
N ARG A 30 2.98 3.49 -7.19
CA ARG A 30 2.93 4.26 -8.43
C ARG A 30 2.82 5.75 -8.14
N SER A 31 1.91 6.14 -7.24
CA SER A 31 1.72 7.53 -6.84
C SER A 31 2.97 8.10 -6.14
N ALA A 32 3.63 7.30 -5.30
CA ALA A 32 4.88 7.68 -4.65
C ALA A 32 6.00 7.95 -5.67
N ALA A 33 6.15 7.09 -6.68
CA ALA A 33 7.13 7.28 -7.76
C ALA A 33 6.90 8.59 -8.53
N ILE A 34 5.64 8.85 -8.93
CA ILE A 34 5.28 10.10 -9.62
C ILE A 34 5.61 11.33 -8.76
N LEU A 35 5.30 11.29 -7.47
CA LEU A 35 5.58 12.39 -6.55
C LEU A 35 7.07 12.60 -6.29
N ALA A 36 7.87 11.52 -6.28
CA ALA A 36 9.31 11.59 -6.13
C ALA A 36 10.01 12.15 -7.38
N GLU A 37 9.43 11.93 -8.56
CA GLU A 37 9.93 12.44 -9.85
C GLU A 37 9.54 13.89 -10.15
N LEU A 38 8.73 14.54 -9.28
CA LEU A 38 8.42 15.96 -9.40
C LEU A 38 9.68 16.82 -9.20
N SER A 39 10.42 17.03 -10.28
CA SER A 39 11.53 17.98 -10.34
C SER A 39 10.98 19.40 -10.37
N VAL A 40 11.55 20.24 -9.52
CA VAL A 40 11.27 21.69 -9.48
C VAL A 40 12.50 22.49 -9.92
N ASP A 41 13.53 21.80 -10.43
CA ASP A 41 14.82 22.38 -10.75
C ASP A 41 14.82 23.19 -12.07
N GLU A 42 13.72 23.20 -12.83
CA GLU A 42 13.59 24.06 -14.03
C GLU A 42 13.25 25.53 -13.72
N MET A 43 12.95 25.87 -12.47
CA MET A 43 12.88 27.28 -12.07
C MET A 43 14.30 27.80 -11.86
N GLY A 44 14.90 28.23 -12.97
CA GLY A 44 16.32 28.53 -13.17
C GLY A 44 17.08 29.10 -11.98
N THR A 45 18.36 28.75 -11.90
CA THR A 45 19.33 29.32 -10.96
C THR A 45 19.10 30.83 -10.84
N PRO A 46 18.80 31.33 -9.62
CA PRO A 46 18.54 32.75 -9.40
C PRO A 46 19.88 33.49 -9.40
N SER A 47 20.54 33.57 -10.55
CA SER A 47 21.68 34.46 -10.70
C SER A 47 21.24 35.89 -10.99
N ASP A 48 20.03 36.13 -11.52
CA ASP A 48 19.51 37.49 -11.82
C ASP A 48 17.98 37.67 -11.64
N GLY A 49 17.28 36.70 -11.07
CA GLY A 49 15.82 36.73 -10.97
C GLY A 49 15.29 37.58 -9.81
N GLY A 50 14.52 38.63 -10.12
CA GLY A 50 13.88 39.52 -9.12
C GLY A 50 13.07 38.77 -8.05
N ALA A 51 12.69 39.46 -6.97
CA ALA A 51 12.10 38.88 -5.74
C ALA A 51 11.01 37.82 -5.98
N CYS A 52 10.22 37.93 -7.05
CA CYS A 52 9.21 36.97 -7.48
C CYS A 52 9.77 35.56 -7.79
N LEU A 53 10.91 35.47 -8.49
CA LEU A 53 11.53 34.17 -8.86
C LEU A 53 12.11 33.44 -7.64
N ARG A 54 12.63 34.17 -6.65
CA ARG A 54 13.06 33.57 -5.38
C ARG A 54 11.89 33.01 -4.57
N VAL A 55 10.75 33.71 -4.55
CA VAL A 55 9.53 33.24 -3.87
C VAL A 55 8.98 32.00 -4.57
N ALA A 56 8.95 32.00 -5.91
CA ALA A 56 8.55 30.84 -6.70
C ALA A 56 9.45 29.63 -6.43
N GLY A 57 10.78 29.81 -6.43
CA GLY A 57 11.73 28.74 -6.09
C GLY A 57 11.55 28.20 -4.66
N ALA A 58 11.33 29.07 -3.67
CA ALA A 58 11.08 28.66 -2.29
C ALA A 58 9.77 27.87 -2.14
N ALA A 59 8.69 28.31 -2.80
CA ALA A 59 7.43 27.58 -2.86
C ALA A 59 7.60 26.22 -3.55
N GLY A 60 8.35 26.19 -4.65
CA GLY A 60 8.70 24.96 -5.37
C GLY A 60 9.43 23.93 -4.50
N HIS A 61 10.45 24.36 -3.74
CA HIS A 61 11.14 23.48 -2.80
C HIS A 61 10.23 22.99 -1.67
N ALA A 62 9.31 23.82 -1.17
CA ALA A 62 8.35 23.42 -0.15
C ALA A 62 7.38 22.35 -0.68
N VAL A 63 6.87 22.52 -1.91
CA VAL A 63 6.03 21.54 -2.60
C VAL A 63 6.79 20.24 -2.83
N ARG A 64 8.05 20.28 -3.29
CA ARG A 64 8.89 19.08 -3.45
C ARG A 64 9.05 18.31 -2.15
N ARG A 65 9.37 19.00 -1.04
CA ARG A 65 9.49 18.34 0.28
C ARG A 65 8.18 17.69 0.72
N ALA A 66 7.04 18.36 0.49
CA ALA A 66 5.74 17.78 0.79
C ALA A 66 5.45 16.54 -0.07
N GLY A 67 5.77 16.60 -1.37
CA GLY A 67 5.63 15.46 -2.29
C GLY A 67 6.44 14.24 -1.85
N VAL A 68 7.72 14.44 -1.52
CA VAL A 68 8.58 13.37 -0.96
C VAL A 68 7.99 12.79 0.32
N GLY A 69 7.55 13.64 1.26
CA GLY A 69 6.94 13.16 2.51
C GLY A 69 5.59 12.46 2.33
N ILE A 70 4.87 12.70 1.24
CA ILE A 70 3.66 11.94 0.88
C ILE A 70 4.06 10.60 0.24
N ALA A 71 5.04 10.61 -0.65
CA ALA A 71 5.58 9.41 -1.28
C ALA A 71 6.08 8.38 -0.25
N GLU A 72 6.85 8.83 0.74
CA GLU A 72 7.34 7.98 1.85
C GLU A 72 6.18 7.33 2.63
N ARG A 73 5.10 8.07 2.88
CA ARG A 73 3.92 7.54 3.59
C ARG A 73 3.17 6.52 2.76
N LEU A 74 3.02 6.77 1.46
CA LEU A 74 2.39 5.84 0.53
C LEU A 74 3.18 4.53 0.43
N GLU A 75 4.50 4.60 0.36
CA GLU A 75 5.38 3.42 0.37
C GLU A 75 5.23 2.64 1.69
N ALA A 76 5.23 3.35 2.83
CA ALA A 76 5.05 2.73 4.14
C ALA A 76 3.68 2.01 4.26
N LEU A 77 2.61 2.61 3.73
CA LEU A 77 1.29 2.01 3.69
C LEU A 77 1.26 0.75 2.80
N GLY A 78 1.90 0.80 1.62
CA GLY A 78 2.07 -0.37 0.76
C GLY A 78 2.79 -1.52 1.48
N ALA A 79 3.90 -1.23 2.17
CA ALA A 79 4.63 -2.23 2.95
C ALA A 79 3.83 -2.80 4.12
N ILE A 80 2.97 -2.01 4.78
CA ILE A 80 2.07 -2.48 5.84
C ILE A 80 1.05 -3.47 5.27
N VAL A 81 0.44 -3.12 4.13
CA VAL A 81 -0.54 -3.96 3.45
C VAL A 81 0.07 -5.29 3.00
N ASP A 82 1.27 -5.25 2.41
CA ASP A 82 1.97 -6.46 1.98
C ASP A 82 2.25 -7.41 3.17
N ARG A 83 2.69 -6.85 4.31
CA ARG A 83 2.92 -7.63 5.54
C ARG A 83 1.63 -8.23 6.10
N TYR A 84 0.54 -7.46 6.10
CA TYR A 84 -0.77 -7.93 6.55
C TYR A 84 -1.25 -9.09 5.68
N SER A 85 -1.18 -8.94 4.35
CA SER A 85 -1.57 -9.98 3.38
C SER A 85 -0.79 -11.27 3.60
N ALA A 86 0.53 -11.18 3.76
CA ALA A 86 1.38 -12.35 4.00
C ALA A 86 1.09 -13.03 5.36
N SER A 87 0.64 -12.27 6.36
CA SER A 87 0.20 -12.85 7.63
C SER A 87 -1.11 -13.60 7.47
N ALA A 88 -2.10 -12.98 6.82
CA ALA A 88 -3.40 -13.58 6.58
C ALA A 88 -3.28 -14.90 5.79
N GLU A 89 -2.45 -14.94 4.74
CA GLU A 89 -2.19 -16.17 3.97
C GLU A 89 -1.60 -17.30 4.83
N ARG A 90 -0.70 -16.98 5.79
CA ARG A 90 -0.13 -17.98 6.71
C ARG A 90 -1.16 -18.48 7.72
N ASP A 91 -1.99 -17.58 8.25
CA ASP A 91 -3.02 -17.93 9.22
C ASP A 91 -4.10 -18.82 8.57
N ASP A 92 -4.51 -18.49 7.34
CA ASP A 92 -5.44 -19.31 6.56
C ASP A 92 -4.86 -20.70 6.26
N ALA A 93 -3.58 -20.78 5.87
CA ALA A 93 -2.91 -22.06 5.64
C ALA A 93 -2.81 -22.90 6.93
N ALA A 94 -2.52 -22.28 8.07
CA ALA A 94 -2.46 -22.95 9.37
C ALA A 94 -3.85 -23.47 9.80
N MET A 95 -4.90 -22.68 9.59
CA MET A 95 -6.29 -23.09 9.84
C MET A 95 -6.68 -24.26 8.93
N ALA A 96 -6.38 -24.20 7.64
CA ALA A 96 -6.67 -25.28 6.69
C ALA A 96 -5.97 -26.58 7.10
N ALA A 97 -4.70 -26.53 7.52
CA ALA A 97 -3.96 -27.68 8.02
C ALA A 97 -4.57 -28.26 9.30
N ALA A 98 -5.00 -27.41 10.23
CA ALA A 98 -5.66 -27.84 11.47
C ALA A 98 -7.00 -28.54 11.19
N PHE A 99 -7.79 -28.03 10.24
CA PHE A 99 -9.04 -28.67 9.83
C PHE A 99 -8.82 -30.01 9.13
N ALA A 100 -7.82 -30.10 8.24
CA ALA A 100 -7.46 -31.37 7.60
C ALA A 100 -7.07 -32.44 8.63
N ALA A 101 -6.22 -32.07 9.60
CA ALA A 101 -5.82 -32.98 10.68
C ALA A 101 -6.99 -33.43 11.58
N LEU A 102 -8.02 -32.60 11.74
CA LEU A 102 -9.23 -32.96 12.47
C LEU A 102 -10.13 -33.91 11.67
N ALA A 103 -10.21 -33.72 10.34
CA ALA A 103 -11.03 -34.55 9.45
C ALA A 103 -10.47 -35.97 9.24
N ASP A 104 -9.16 -36.15 9.40
CA ASP A 104 -8.49 -37.46 9.30
C ASP A 104 -8.60 -38.32 10.58
N ARG A 105 -9.24 -37.83 11.66
CA ARG A 105 -9.50 -38.55 12.92
C ARG A 105 -10.93 -39.06 13.02
#